data_AF-A0A1K2IXL0-F1
#
_entry.id   AF-A0A1K2IXL0-F1
#
_cell.length_a   1.000
_cell.length_b   1.000
_cell.length_c   1.000
_cell.angle_alpha   90.00
_cell.angle_beta   90.00
_cell.angle_gamma   90.00
#
_symmetry.space_group_name_H-M   'P 1'
#
loop_
_entity.id
_entity.type
_entity.pdbx_description
1 polymer ?
#
loop_
_entity_poly.entity_id
_entity_poly.type
_entity_poly.pdbx_seq_one_letter_code
_entity_poly.pdbx_strand_id
1 'polypeptide(L)'
;MKKYKRYHSTIKTSYALGIHEQILPHSFTSSIPRSTTQNWKELQPEKFVGNEFASQVENDLEKVKLILDERVKKMTTAFYAFCRLHLTIIEFIGKKNFEKIILQNRESVIDLVS
;
A
#
# COMPACT_ATOMS: atom_id res chain seq x y z
N MET A 1 -14.13 -29.90 -22.68
CA MET A 1 -14.14 -28.93 -21.55
C MET A 1 -13.09 -27.86 -21.79
N LYS A 2 -13.45 -26.57 -21.86
CA LYS A 2 -12.45 -25.49 -21.89
C LYS A 2 -11.65 -25.55 -20.58
N LYS A 3 -10.33 -25.71 -20.66
CA LYS A 3 -9.47 -25.74 -19.49
C LYS A 3 -9.46 -24.33 -18.88
N TYR A 4 -10.19 -24.15 -17.77
CA TYR A 4 -10.23 -22.87 -17.08
C TYR A 4 -8.81 -22.49 -16.64
N LYS A 5 -8.35 -21.30 -17.05
CA LYS A 5 -7.07 -20.76 -16.58
C LYS A 5 -7.16 -20.54 -15.07
N ARG A 6 -6.25 -21.16 -14.32
CA ARG A 6 -6.12 -20.96 -12.87
C ARG A 6 -4.98 -19.98 -12.64
N TYR A 7 -5.32 -18.74 -12.30
CA TYR A 7 -4.34 -17.72 -11.92
C TYR A 7 -3.80 -17.99 -10.52
N HIS A 8 -2.52 -17.65 -10.30
CA HIS A 8 -1.86 -17.73 -9.00
C HIS A 8 -2.61 -16.91 -7.95
N SER A 9 -2.60 -17.33 -6.70
CA SER A 9 -3.31 -16.65 -5.60
C SER A 9 -2.89 -15.19 -5.48
N THR A 10 -1.59 -14.90 -5.57
CA THR A 10 -1.03 -13.53 -5.53
C THR A 10 -1.59 -12.60 -6.61
N ILE A 11 -1.82 -13.10 -7.82
CA ILE A 11 -2.44 -12.33 -8.90
C ILE A 11 -3.89 -12.00 -8.53
N LYS A 12 -4.63 -12.95 -7.96
CA LYS A 12 -6.01 -12.69 -7.50
C LYS A 12 -6.02 -11.67 -6.37
N THR A 13 -5.07 -11.75 -5.44
CA THR A 13 -4.90 -10.80 -4.35
C THR A 13 -4.65 -9.39 -4.86
N SER A 14 -3.79 -9.20 -5.86
CA SER A 14 -3.54 -7.85 -6.41
C SER A 14 -4.77 -7.25 -7.08
N TYR A 15 -5.63 -8.07 -7.68
CA TYR A 15 -6.92 -7.63 -8.22
C TYR A 15 -7.91 -7.29 -7.11
N ALA A 16 -8.01 -8.11 -6.07
CA ALA A 16 -8.88 -7.85 -4.91
C ALA A 16 -8.48 -6.56 -4.18
N LEU A 17 -7.18 -6.28 -4.10
CA LEU A 17 -6.63 -5.03 -3.54
C LEU A 17 -6.64 -3.87 -4.54
N GLY A 18 -7.04 -4.05 -5.80
CA GLY A 18 -7.05 -2.96 -6.78
C GLY A 18 -5.69 -2.38 -7.17
N ILE A 19 -4.57 -3.04 -6.83
CA ILE A 19 -3.19 -2.59 -7.14
C ILE A 19 -2.59 -3.24 -8.39
N HIS A 20 -3.38 -4.08 -9.06
CA HIS A 20 -2.92 -4.90 -10.19
C HIS A 20 -2.39 -4.09 -11.38
N GLU A 21 -2.88 -2.87 -11.61
CA GLU A 21 -2.43 -2.01 -12.70
C GLU A 21 -1.01 -1.47 -12.48
N GLN A 22 -0.62 -1.26 -11.22
CA GLN A 22 0.69 -0.72 -10.86
C GLN A 22 1.78 -1.80 -10.86
N ILE A 23 1.43 -3.06 -10.58
CA ILE A 23 2.41 -4.14 -10.38
C ILE A 23 2.50 -5.14 -11.53
N LEU A 24 1.43 -5.31 -12.33
CA LEU A 24 1.39 -6.30 -13.40
C LEU A 24 1.58 -5.63 -14.76
N PRO A 25 2.29 -6.29 -15.71
CA PRO A 25 2.39 -5.77 -17.06
C PRO A 25 1.03 -5.63 -17.72
N HIS A 26 0.83 -4.56 -18.48
CA HIS A 26 -0.42 -4.32 -19.20
C HIS A 26 -0.80 -5.49 -20.13
N SER A 27 0.19 -6.08 -20.80
CA SER A 27 0.00 -7.27 -21.65
C SER A 27 -0.60 -8.47 -20.89
N PHE A 28 -0.27 -8.61 -19.60
CA PHE A 28 -0.81 -9.66 -18.76
C PHE A 28 -2.21 -9.33 -18.27
N THR A 29 -2.46 -8.10 -17.80
CA THR A 29 -3.78 -7.68 -17.30
C THR A 29 -4.84 -7.69 -18.40
N SER A 30 -4.51 -7.31 -19.63
CA SER A 30 -5.41 -7.42 -20.80
C SER A 30 -5.79 -8.86 -21.15
N SER A 31 -4.99 -9.85 -20.74
CA SER A 31 -5.28 -11.26 -20.98
C SER A 31 -6.29 -11.87 -19.99
N ILE A 32 -6.59 -11.14 -18.90
CA ILE A 32 -7.50 -11.59 -17.86
C ILE A 32 -8.92 -11.16 -18.24
N PRO A 33 -9.87 -12.11 -18.39
CA PRO A 33 -11.24 -11.77 -18.76
C PRO A 33 -11.91 -10.95 -17.65
N ARG A 34 -12.67 -9.92 -18.03
CA ARG A 34 -13.47 -9.13 -17.08
C ARG A 34 -14.55 -10.02 -16.46
N SER A 35 -14.60 -10.05 -15.13
CA SER A 35 -15.72 -10.67 -14.40
C SER A 35 -16.92 -9.73 -14.44
N THR A 36 -18.08 -10.24 -14.85
CA THR A 36 -19.34 -9.48 -14.94
C THR A 36 -20.16 -9.53 -13.64
N THR A 37 -19.79 -10.36 -12.68
CA THR A 37 -20.54 -10.51 -11.42
C THR A 37 -20.16 -9.40 -10.44
N GLN A 38 -21.03 -8.42 -10.25
CA GLN A 38 -20.85 -7.28 -9.35
C GLN A 38 -21.95 -7.21 -8.27
N ASN A 39 -22.40 -8.36 -7.77
CA ASN A 39 -23.54 -8.48 -6.84
C ASN A 39 -23.44 -7.62 -5.57
N TRP A 40 -22.23 -7.19 -5.18
CA TRP A 40 -22.02 -6.36 -3.99
C TRP A 40 -22.19 -4.86 -4.25
N LYS A 41 -22.12 -4.39 -5.51
CA LYS A 41 -22.23 -2.96 -5.85
C LYS A 41 -23.66 -2.41 -5.77
N GLU A 42 -24.66 -3.28 -5.79
CA GLU A 42 -26.08 -2.91 -5.70
C GLU A 42 -26.57 -2.81 -4.25
N LEU A 43 -25.71 -3.11 -3.28
CA LEU A 43 -26.05 -3.07 -1.85
C LEU A 43 -25.61 -1.74 -1.23
N GLN A 44 -26.49 -1.19 -0.38
CA GLN A 44 -26.21 -0.02 0.44
C GLN A 44 -24.96 -0.24 1.31
N PRO A 45 -23.91 0.60 1.19
CA PRO A 45 -22.66 0.46 1.95
C PRO A 45 -22.85 0.36 3.47
N GLU A 46 -23.91 1.00 3.99
CA GLU A 46 -24.25 1.05 5.41
C GLU A 46 -24.65 -0.31 5.99
N LYS A 47 -24.91 -1.31 5.13
CA LYS A 47 -25.28 -2.68 5.54
C LYS A 47 -24.06 -3.56 5.81
N PHE A 48 -22.85 -3.10 5.48
CA PHE A 48 -21.63 -3.87 5.68
C PHE A 48 -20.97 -3.51 7.01
N VAL A 49 -20.60 -4.53 7.78
CA VAL A 49 -19.79 -4.36 8.99
C VAL A 49 -18.45 -3.73 8.62
N GLY A 50 -18.05 -2.67 9.32
CA GLY A 50 -16.81 -1.95 9.09
C GLY A 50 -16.90 -0.82 8.04
N ASN A 51 -18.12 -0.44 7.61
CA ASN A 51 -18.34 0.71 6.73
C ASN A 51 -17.72 2.01 7.29
N GLU A 52 -17.65 2.16 8.60
CA GLU A 52 -16.99 3.27 9.29
C GLU A 52 -15.49 3.40 8.97
N PHE A 53 -14.83 2.30 8.56
CA PHE A 53 -13.43 2.29 8.15
C PHE A 53 -13.23 2.43 6.63
N ALA A 54 -14.29 2.34 5.82
CA ALA A 54 -14.20 2.25 4.37
C ALA A 54 -13.43 3.42 3.76
N SER A 55 -13.78 4.65 4.16
CA SER A 55 -13.09 5.86 3.67
C SER A 55 -11.60 5.88 4.02
N GLN A 56 -11.24 5.45 5.24
CA GLN A 56 -9.83 5.36 5.64
C GLN A 56 -9.07 4.32 4.81
N VAL A 57 -9.67 3.14 4.62
CA VAL A 57 -9.08 2.05 3.83
C VAL A 57 -8.89 2.46 2.36
N GLU A 58 -9.88 3.12 1.76
CA GLU A 58 -9.79 3.64 0.39
C GLU A 58 -8.67 4.67 0.26
N ASN A 59 -8.59 5.63 1.18
CA ASN A 59 -7.53 6.64 1.19
C ASN A 59 -6.13 6.01 1.34
N ASP A 60 -5.97 5.03 2.22
CA ASP A 60 -4.69 4.35 2.40
C ASP A 60 -4.32 3.48 1.19
N LEU A 61 -5.31 2.88 0.53
CA LEU A 61 -5.08 2.12 -0.69
C LEU A 61 -4.62 3.01 -1.85
N GLU A 62 -5.16 4.22 -1.99
CA GLU A 62 -4.69 5.21 -2.97
C GLU A 62 -3.23 5.61 -2.71
N LYS A 63 -2.82 5.78 -1.44
CA LYS A 63 -1.41 6.02 -1.10
C LYS A 63 -0.53 4.83 -1.52
N VAL A 64 -1.00 3.60 -1.32
CA VAL A 64 -0.27 2.39 -1.75
C VAL A 64 -0.11 2.37 -3.27
N LYS A 65 -1.18 2.65 -4.03
CA LYS A 65 -1.11 2.74 -5.50
C LYS A 65 -0.08 3.78 -5.95
N LEU A 66 -0.08 4.96 -5.34
CA LEU A 66 0.89 6.03 -5.65
C LEU A 66 2.33 5.55 -5.43
N ILE A 67 2.60 4.92 -4.29
CA ILE A 67 3.92 4.41 -3.92
C ILE A 67 4.41 3.33 -4.91
N LEU A 68 3.49 2.52 -5.43
CA LEU A 68 3.77 1.45 -6.39
C LEU A 68 3.87 1.93 -7.85
N ASP A 69 3.53 3.20 -8.14
CA ASP A 69 3.61 3.74 -9.50
C ASP A 69 5.05 3.73 -10.02
N GLU A 70 5.22 3.23 -11.24
CA GLU A 70 6.54 3.06 -11.85
C GLU A 70 7.31 4.39 -11.97
N ARG A 71 6.60 5.51 -12.17
CA ARG A 71 7.19 6.85 -12.34
C ARG A 71 7.89 7.34 -11.07
N VAL A 72 7.48 6.86 -9.89
CA VAL A 72 8.09 7.23 -8.60
C VAL A 72 8.98 6.13 -8.01
N LYS A 73 9.13 4.99 -8.69
CA LYS A 73 9.81 3.79 -8.20
C LYS A 73 11.21 4.04 -7.61
N LYS A 74 12.01 4.91 -8.23
CA LYS A 74 13.36 5.27 -7.74
C LYS A 74 13.30 5.97 -6.38
N MET A 75 12.41 6.96 -6.25
CA MET A 75 12.18 7.69 -5.01
C MET A 75 11.61 6.76 -3.94
N THR A 76 10.64 5.91 -4.30
CA THR A 76 10.09 4.92 -3.39
C THR A 76 11.14 3.93 -2.86
N THR A 77 12.08 3.51 -3.71
CA THR A 77 13.16 2.60 -3.30
C THR A 77 14.04 3.23 -2.22
N ALA A 78 14.42 4.49 -2.40
CA ALA A 78 15.19 5.24 -1.41
C ALA A 78 14.39 5.45 -0.11
N PHE A 79 13.11 5.81 -0.24
CA PHE A 79 12.20 5.93 0.91
C PHE A 79 12.10 4.63 1.71
N TYR A 80 11.95 3.48 1.06
CA TYR A 80 11.93 2.19 1.74
C TYR A 80 13.25 1.82 2.41
N ALA A 81 14.39 2.22 1.86
CA ALA A 81 15.68 2.05 2.52
C ALA A 81 15.74 2.92 3.79
N PHE A 82 15.29 4.17 3.71
CA PHE A 82 15.19 5.07 4.86
C PHE A 82 14.24 4.54 5.93
N CYS A 83 13.03 4.09 5.58
CA CYS A 83 12.09 3.52 6.54
C CYS A 83 12.67 2.29 7.25
N ARG A 84 13.35 1.40 6.52
CA ARG A 84 14.03 0.24 7.12
C ARG A 84 15.10 0.67 8.11
N LEU A 85 15.96 1.62 7.73
CA LEU A 85 16.97 2.17 8.63
C LEU A 85 16.35 2.79 9.89
N HIS A 86 15.31 3.61 9.71
CA HIS A 86 14.60 4.25 10.81
C HIS A 86 13.99 3.23 11.79
N LEU A 87 13.32 2.20 11.27
CA LEU A 87 12.76 1.12 12.08
C LEU A 87 13.85 0.36 12.83
N THR A 88 14.97 0.03 12.18
CA THR A 88 16.11 -0.63 12.83
C THR A 88 16.71 0.23 13.95
N ILE A 89 16.83 1.55 13.76
CA ILE A 89 17.30 2.46 14.80
C ILE A 89 16.34 2.45 16.00
N ILE A 90 15.03 2.50 15.76
CA ILE A 90 14.01 2.44 16.82
C ILE A 90 14.07 1.10 17.57
N GLU A 91 14.21 -0.01 16.86
CA GLU A 91 14.33 -1.34 17.45
C GLU A 91 15.60 -1.48 18.31
N PHE A 92 16.71 -0.90 17.86
CA PHE A 92 18.00 -0.96 18.57
C PHE A 92 18.04 -0.07 19.82
N ILE A 93 17.58 1.18 19.72
CA ILE A 93 17.65 2.17 20.80
C ILE A 93 16.45 2.06 21.77
N GLY A 94 15.31 1.60 21.26
CA GLY A 94 14.02 1.60 21.92
C GLY A 94 13.28 2.93 21.75
N LYS A 95 11.98 2.86 21.43
CA LYS A 95 11.12 4.01 21.11
C LYS A 95 11.23 5.17 22.11
N LYS A 96 11.12 4.88 23.42
CA LYS A 96 11.16 5.91 24.47
C LYS A 96 12.50 6.65 24.55
N ASN A 97 13.60 5.97 24.26
CA ASN A 97 14.93 6.57 24.29
C ASN A 97 15.17 7.39 23.02
N PHE A 98 14.71 6.89 21.88
CA PHE A 98 14.75 7.62 20.61
C PHE A 98 13.99 8.96 20.70
N GLU A 99 12.78 8.97 21.27
CA GLU A 99 12.02 10.20 21.52
C GLU A 99 12.78 11.18 22.43
N LYS A 100 13.42 10.70 23.50
CA LYS A 100 14.25 11.55 24.38
C LYS A 100 15.42 12.17 23.64
N ILE A 101 16.12 11.41 22.79
CA ILE A 101 17.26 11.90 22.01
C ILE A 101 16.81 13.00 21.05
N ILE A 102 15.66 12.84 20.37
CA ILE A 102 15.09 13.86 19.49
C ILE A 102 14.78 15.14 20.28
N LEU A 103 14.10 15.01 21.42
CA LEU A 103 13.73 16.17 22.25
C LEU A 103 14.94 16.91 22.79
N GLN A 104 16.00 16.20 23.16
CA GLN A 104 17.26 16.80 23.61
C GLN A 104 18.00 17.55 22.49
N ASN A 105 17.80 17.15 21.23
CA ASN A 105 18.46 17.73 20.06
C ASN A 105 17.47 18.46 19.15
N ARG A 106 16.39 19.00 19.72
CA ARG A 106 15.25 19.56 18.98
C ARG A 106 15.65 20.55 17.89
N GLU A 107 16.49 21.53 18.22
CA GLU A 107 16.89 22.57 17.26
C GLU A 107 17.64 22.00 16.06
N SER A 108 18.55 21.04 16.27
CA SER A 108 19.25 20.35 15.19
C SER A 108 18.32 19.52 14.32
N VAL A 109 17.26 18.93 14.91
CA VAL A 109 16.26 18.18 14.15
C VAL A 109 15.37 19.11 13.34
N ILE A 110 15.02 20.29 13.86
CA ILE A 110 14.26 21.29 13.11
C ILE A 110 15.07 21.78 11.91
N ASP A 111 16.36 22.10 12.11
CA ASP A 111 17.27 22.53 11.05
C ASP A 111 17.46 21.45 9.97
N LEU A 112 17.43 20.16 10.35
CA LEU A 112 17.52 19.05 9.40
C LEU A 112 16.28 18.91 8.50
N VAL A 113 15.10 19.31 8.97
CA VAL A 113 13.81 19.05 8.29
C VAL A 113 13.22 20.30 7.62
N SER A 114 13.71 21.49 7.97
CA SER A 114 13.25 22.79 7.44
C SER A 114 14.02 23.19 6.19
#